data_AF-A0A959CI75-F1
#
_entry.id   AF-A0A959CI75-F1
#
_cell.length_a   1.000
_cell.length_b   1.000
_cell.length_c   1.000
_cell.angle_alpha   90.00
_cell.angle_beta   90.00
_cell.angle_gamma   90.00
#
_symmetry.space_group_name_H-M   'P 1'
#
loop_
_entity.id
_entity.type
_entity.pdbx_description
1 polymer ?
#
loop_
_entity_poly.entity_id
_entity_poly.type
_entity_poly.pdbx_seq_one_letter_code
_entity_poly.pdbx_strand_id
1 'polypeptide(L)'
;MAIEDMKKETIQELLLRSFEQELSDEEQSRLDAALTGSEELRREQQQLEKVRHLLGSLQIAPDNSFVDSVIEQLNTSPVEATLLSILPRAVAACLIVLLLTLIGIYLAEGSLSTDAIIGVNNLVPEDAYSYLEY
;
A
#
# COMPACT_ATOMS: atom_id res chain seq x y z
N MET A 1 26.74 -19.07 12.42
CA MET A 1 27.71 -18.62 13.45
C MET A 1 28.61 -17.60 12.77
N ALA A 2 28.09 -16.38 12.58
CA ALA A 2 28.72 -15.30 11.82
C ALA A 2 28.92 -14.06 12.72
N ILE A 3 29.25 -14.32 13.98
CA ILE A 3 29.32 -13.30 15.05
C ILE A 3 30.78 -12.89 15.31
N GLU A 4 31.74 -13.46 14.57
CA GLU A 4 33.18 -13.31 14.86
C GLU A 4 33.89 -12.22 14.04
N ASP A 5 33.14 -11.45 13.23
CA ASP A 5 33.69 -10.33 12.44
C ASP A 5 33.27 -8.94 12.96
N MET A 6 32.67 -8.84 14.16
CA MET A 6 32.48 -7.56 14.92
C MET A 6 33.82 -7.06 15.50
N LYS A 7 34.84 -7.11 14.66
CA LYS A 7 36.24 -6.76 14.88
C LYS A 7 36.33 -5.26 15.11
N LYS A 8 36.36 -4.84 16.38
CA LYS A 8 36.82 -3.52 16.87
C LYS A 8 36.67 -2.40 15.82
N GLU A 9 35.44 -1.98 15.55
CA GLU A 9 35.21 -0.82 14.69
C GLU A 9 36.01 0.36 15.24
N THR A 10 36.73 1.01 14.33
CA THR A 10 37.58 2.14 14.69
C THR A 10 36.67 3.35 14.96
N ILE A 11 37.03 4.24 15.88
CA ILE A 11 36.18 5.39 16.24
C ILE A 11 35.83 6.25 15.02
N GLN A 12 36.74 6.33 14.03
CA GLN A 12 36.51 7.00 12.74
C GLN A 12 35.44 6.31 11.88
N GLU A 13 35.40 4.98 11.88
CA GLU A 13 34.41 4.18 11.16
C GLU A 13 33.03 4.38 11.78
N LEU A 14 32.98 4.44 13.11
CA LEU A 14 31.77 4.72 13.86
C LEU A 14 31.28 6.16 13.66
N LEU A 15 32.20 7.13 13.54
CA LEU A 15 31.88 8.50 13.13
C LEU A 15 31.27 8.53 11.74
N LEU A 16 31.87 7.88 10.74
CA LEU A 16 31.34 7.87 9.37
C LEU A 16 29.94 7.23 9.31
N ARG A 17 29.78 6.11 10.00
CA ARG A 17 28.52 5.38 10.07
C ARG A 17 27.38 6.19 10.70
N SER A 18 27.69 7.08 11.66
CA SER A 18 26.70 8.02 12.23
C SER A 18 26.08 8.97 11.20
N PHE A 19 26.75 9.22 10.07
CA PHE A 19 26.20 10.06 9.00
C PHE A 19 25.30 9.29 8.03
N GLU A 20 25.46 7.98 7.92
CA GLU A 20 24.75 7.10 6.99
C GLU A 20 23.52 6.42 7.61
N GLN A 21 23.62 6.06 8.90
CA GLN A 21 22.57 5.32 9.62
C GLN A 21 22.47 5.76 11.08
N GLU A 22 21.33 5.46 11.69
CA GLU A 22 21.11 5.70 13.11
C GLU A 22 21.94 4.70 13.93
N LEU A 23 22.76 5.21 14.86
CA LEU A 23 23.59 4.40 15.74
C LEU A 23 22.77 3.92 16.95
N SER A 24 23.17 2.79 17.54
CA SER A 24 22.61 2.37 18.83
C SER A 24 23.09 3.28 19.97
N ASP A 25 22.32 3.34 21.06
CA ASP A 25 22.64 4.19 22.22
C ASP A 25 24.04 3.93 22.81
N GLU A 26 24.49 2.67 22.80
CA GLU A 26 25.82 2.28 23.30
C GLU A 26 26.95 2.78 22.40
N GLU A 27 26.73 2.76 21.08
CA GLU A 27 27.70 3.22 20.09
C GLU A 27 27.77 4.75 20.06
N GLN A 28 26.62 5.42 20.18
CA GLN A 28 26.54 6.86 20.29
C GLN A 28 27.30 7.37 21.53
N SER A 29 27.10 6.73 22.68
CA SER A 29 27.82 7.06 23.92
C SER A 29 29.33 6.87 23.77
N ARG A 30 29.77 5.82 23.08
CA ARG A 30 31.19 5.58 22.76
C ARG A 30 31.77 6.65 21.82
N LEU A 31 30.99 7.08 20.83
CA LEU A 31 31.38 8.17 19.92
C LEU A 31 31.52 9.50 20.67
N ASP A 32 30.55 9.83 21.51
CA ASP A 32 30.52 11.09 22.26
C ASP A 32 31.68 11.18 23.27
N ALA A 33 31.99 10.07 23.94
CA ALA A 33 33.17 9.96 24.80
C ALA A 33 34.47 10.20 24.01
N ALA A 34 34.56 9.66 22.80
CA ALA A 34 35.73 9.82 21.94
C ALA A 34 35.85 11.23 21.34
N LEU A 35 34.73 11.85 20.96
CA LEU A 35 34.66 13.23 20.49
C LEU A 35 35.03 14.22 21.61
N THR A 36 34.69 13.90 22.86
CA THR A 36 35.11 14.70 24.02
C THR A 36 36.61 14.62 24.26
N GLY A 37 37.21 13.45 24.00
CA GLY A 37 38.64 13.19 24.23
C GLY A 37 39.58 13.63 23.11
N SER A 38 39.08 13.92 21.90
CA SER A 38 39.92 14.22 20.73
C SER A 38 39.44 15.44 19.95
N GLU A 39 40.25 16.50 19.98
CA GLU A 39 40.10 17.69 19.11
C GLU A 39 40.14 17.33 17.62
N GLU A 40 40.92 16.33 17.24
CA GLU A 40 41.08 15.90 15.85
C GLU A 40 39.79 15.29 15.29
N LEU A 41 39.16 14.39 16.05
CA LEU A 41 37.87 13.78 15.67
C LEU A 41 36.75 14.82 15.56
N ARG A 42 36.75 15.85 16.42
CA ARG A 42 35.80 16.96 16.32
C ARG A 42 35.99 17.79 15.05
N ARG A 43 37.24 17.99 14.62
CA ARG A 43 37.53 18.69 13.35
C ARG A 43 37.09 17.87 12.15
N GLU A 44 37.32 16.56 12.16
CA GLU A 44 36.84 15.65 11.11
C GLU A 44 35.31 15.67 11.02
N GLN A 45 34.60 15.58 12.14
CA GLN A 45 33.13 15.68 12.18
C GLN A 45 32.63 16.99 11.56
N GLN A 46 33.23 18.13 11.94
CA GLN A 46 32.85 19.44 11.39
C GLN A 46 33.14 19.56 9.89
N GLN A 47 34.20 18.93 9.40
CA GLN A 47 34.50 18.91 7.96
C GLN A 47 33.47 18.09 7.19
N LEU A 48 33.11 16.91 7.69
CA LEU A 48 32.09 16.06 7.10
C LEU A 48 30.71 16.75 7.10
N GLU A 49 30.35 17.43 8.18
CA GLU A 49 29.12 18.21 8.27
C GLU A 49 29.08 19.36 7.25
N LYS A 50 30.19 20.08 7.07
CA LYS A 50 30.31 21.12 6.04
C LYS A 50 30.14 20.56 4.63
N VAL A 51 30.78 19.44 4.33
CA VAL A 51 30.65 18.76 3.04
C VAL A 51 29.19 18.34 2.82
N ARG A 52 28.54 17.71 3.81
CA ARG A 52 27.13 17.34 3.74
C ARG A 52 26.22 18.54 3.45
N HIS A 53 26.45 19.67 4.11
CA HIS A 53 25.68 20.88 3.87
C HIS A 53 25.91 21.44 2.46
N LEU A 54 27.16 21.45 1.98
CA LEU A 54 27.48 21.90 0.63
C LEU A 54 26.82 21.01 -0.43
N LEU A 55 26.86 19.69 -0.27
CA LEU A 55 26.16 18.75 -1.17
C LEU A 55 24.64 18.88 -1.08
N GLY A 56 24.08 19.05 0.11
CA GLY A 56 22.64 19.26 0.29
C GLY A 56 22.14 20.56 -0.34
N SER A 57 23.01 21.58 -0.41
CA SER A 57 22.71 22.85 -1.09
C SER A 57 22.83 22.77 -2.62
N LEU A 58 23.44 21.71 -3.16
CA LEU A 58 23.41 21.39 -4.59
C LEU A 58 22.01 20.87 -4.94
N GLN A 59 21.04 21.77 -5.01
CA GLN A 59 19.76 21.49 -5.64
C GLN A 59 19.99 21.39 -7.15
N ILE A 60 20.38 20.21 -7.61
CA ILE A 60 20.23 19.84 -9.01
C ILE A 60 18.73 19.88 -9.27
N ALA A 61 18.28 20.84 -10.09
CA ALA A 61 16.90 20.89 -10.51
C ALA A 61 16.56 19.51 -11.09
N PRO A 62 15.60 18.77 -10.51
CA PRO A 62 15.26 17.46 -11.01
C PRO A 62 14.84 17.64 -12.47
N ASP A 63 15.48 16.90 -13.37
CA ASP A 63 15.06 16.87 -14.76
C ASP A 63 13.61 16.37 -14.79
N ASN A 64 12.72 17.15 -15.40
CA ASN A 64 11.30 16.79 -15.47
C ASN A 64 11.12 15.40 -16.11
N SER A 65 12.03 15.02 -17.01
CA SER A 65 12.05 13.68 -17.64
C SER A 65 12.26 12.54 -16.63
N PHE A 66 13.05 12.76 -15.59
CA PHE A 66 13.30 11.79 -14.53
C PHE A 66 12.08 11.63 -13.63
N VAL A 67 11.42 12.74 -13.30
CA VAL A 67 10.18 12.72 -12.50
C VAL A 67 9.09 11.94 -13.23
N ASP A 68 8.88 12.24 -14.51
CA ASP A 68 7.89 11.54 -15.33
C ASP A 68 8.19 10.04 -15.43
N SER A 69 9.46 9.66 -15.62
CA SER A 69 9.87 8.25 -15.69
C SER A 69 9.64 7.49 -14.37
N VAL A 70 9.90 8.11 -13.23
CA VAL A 70 9.67 7.49 -11.91
C VAL A 70 8.17 7.35 -11.62
N ILE A 71 7.38 8.37 -11.96
CA ILE A 71 5.92 8.32 -11.81
C ILE A 71 5.30 7.25 -12.71
N GLU A 72 5.75 7.12 -13.95
CA GLU A 72 5.34 6.04 -14.84
C GLU A 72 5.66 4.67 -14.25
N GLN A 73 6.88 4.50 -13.71
CA GLN A 73 7.30 3.23 -13.12
C GLN A 73 6.51 2.85 -11.86
N LEU A 74 6.14 3.83 -11.02
CA LEU A 74 5.27 3.63 -9.85
C LEU A 74 3.83 3.29 -10.24
N ASN A 75 3.30 3.92 -11.30
CA ASN A 75 1.95 3.66 -11.80
C ASN A 75 1.84 2.32 -12.55
N THR A 76 2.95 1.78 -13.05
CA THR A 76 3.00 0.44 -13.66
C THR A 76 3.06 -0.71 -12.65
N SER A 77 2.49 -0.54 -11.45
CA SER A 77 2.35 -1.66 -10.51
C SER A 77 1.40 -2.71 -11.13
N PRO A 78 1.87 -3.93 -11.42
CA PRO A 78 1.17 -4.90 -12.29
C PRO A 78 -0.14 -5.45 -11.70
N VAL A 79 -0.42 -5.15 -10.44
CA VAL A 79 -1.60 -5.61 -9.71
C VAL A 79 -2.87 -4.91 -10.22
N GLU A 80 -2.81 -3.62 -10.56
CA GLU A 80 -3.99 -2.87 -11.01
C GLU A 80 -4.38 -3.21 -12.45
N ALA A 81 -3.41 -3.36 -13.35
CA ALA A 81 -3.66 -3.70 -14.75
C ALA A 81 -4.34 -5.07 -14.92
N THR A 82 -4.00 -6.05 -14.07
CA THR A 82 -4.57 -7.39 -14.13
C THR A 82 -6.02 -7.40 -13.67
N LEU A 83 -6.35 -6.72 -12.56
CA LEU A 83 -7.73 -6.65 -12.05
C LEU A 83 -8.66 -5.87 -13.00
N LEU A 84 -8.18 -4.79 -13.61
CA LEU A 84 -8.95 -4.00 -14.58
C LEU A 84 -9.31 -4.81 -15.83
N SER A 85 -8.47 -5.78 -16.22
CA SER A 85 -8.70 -6.63 -17.40
C SER A 85 -9.78 -7.71 -17.18
N ILE A 86 -10.04 -8.11 -15.93
CA ILE A 86 -10.99 -9.18 -15.58
C ILE A 86 -12.38 -8.59 -15.23
N LEU A 87 -12.41 -7.34 -14.75
CA LEU A 87 -13.63 -6.61 -14.40
C LEU A 87 -14.73 -6.64 -15.49
N PRO A 88 -14.45 -6.37 -16.79
CA PRO A 88 -15.50 -6.36 -17.80
C PRO A 88 -16.10 -7.75 -18.06
N ARG A 89 -15.31 -8.82 -17.90
CA ARG A 89 -15.81 -10.20 -18.01
C ARG A 89 -16.73 -10.57 -16.84
N ALA A 90 -16.38 -10.14 -15.63
CA ALA A 90 -17.22 -10.38 -14.44
C ALA A 90 -18.56 -9.63 -14.52
N VAL A 91 -18.54 -8.37 -14.97
CA VAL A 91 -19.76 -7.57 -15.17
C VAL A 91 -20.64 -8.18 -16.26
N ALA A 92 -20.07 -8.62 -17.37
CA ALA A 92 -20.81 -9.28 -18.44
C ALA A 92 -21.48 -10.59 -17.97
N ALA A 93 -20.77 -11.41 -17.19
CA ALA A 93 -21.34 -12.63 -16.62
C ALA A 93 -22.50 -12.33 -15.64
N CYS A 94 -22.34 -11.32 -14.79
CA CYS A 94 -23.38 -10.87 -13.87
C CYS A 94 -24.64 -10.40 -14.61
N LEU A 95 -24.49 -9.62 -15.66
CA LEU A 95 -25.60 -9.16 -16.50
C LEU A 95 -26.34 -10.32 -17.17
N ILE A 96 -25.62 -11.34 -17.66
CA ILE A 96 -26.24 -12.52 -18.28
C ILE A 96 -27.08 -13.28 -17.26
N VAL A 97 -26.57 -13.49 -16.04
CA VAL A 97 -27.31 -14.17 -14.98
C VAL A 97 -28.57 -13.38 -14.60
N LEU A 98 -28.44 -12.06 -14.42
CA LEU A 98 -29.57 -11.18 -14.10
C LEU A 98 -30.63 -11.18 -15.21
N LEU A 99 -30.21 -11.19 -16.47
CA LEU A 99 -31.12 -11.20 -17.61
C LEU A 99 -31.84 -12.55 -17.72
N LEU A 100 -31.14 -13.66 -17.49
CA LEU A 100 -31.74 -15.00 -17.45
C LEU A 100 -32.75 -15.15 -16.32
N THR A 101 -32.46 -14.62 -15.13
CA THR A 101 -33.42 -14.67 -14.01
C THR A 101 -34.66 -13.83 -14.31
N LEU A 102 -34.51 -12.65 -14.91
CA LEU A 102 -35.64 -11.82 -15.33
C LEU A 102 -36.53 -12.53 -16.36
N ILE A 103 -35.93 -13.18 -17.34
CA ILE A 103 -36.66 -13.98 -18.34
C ILE A 103 -37.40 -15.13 -17.65
N GLY A 104 -36.77 -15.81 -16.70
CA GLY A 104 -37.38 -16.89 -15.93
C GLY A 104 -38.65 -16.43 -15.20
N ILE A 105 -38.59 -15.28 -14.51
CA ILE A 105 -39.73 -14.68 -13.81
C ILE A 105 -40.83 -14.31 -14.81
N TYR A 106 -40.47 -13.67 -15.93
CA TYR A 106 -41.44 -13.28 -16.96
C TYR A 106 -42.16 -14.48 -17.58
N LEU A 107 -41.45 -15.59 -17.83
CA LEU A 107 -42.07 -16.82 -18.36
C LEU A 107 -42.98 -17.51 -17.33
N ALA A 108 -42.64 -17.45 -16.05
CA ALA A 108 -43.42 -18.08 -14.99
C ALA A 108 -44.72 -17.31 -14.68
N GLU A 109 -44.65 -15.97 -14.62
CA GLU A 109 -45.74 -15.14 -14.12
C GLU A 109 -46.41 -14.26 -15.19
N GLY A 110 -45.83 -14.20 -16.39
CA GLY A 110 -46.36 -13.42 -17.53
C GLY A 110 -46.24 -11.90 -17.38
N SER A 111 -45.71 -11.41 -16.24
CA SER A 111 -45.48 -9.99 -15.96
C SER A 111 -44.21 -9.80 -15.12
N LEU A 112 -43.57 -8.64 -15.28
CA LEU A 112 -42.45 -8.16 -14.45
C LEU A 112 -42.96 -7.15 -13.42
N SER A 113 -43.95 -7.55 -12.63
CA SER A 113 -44.46 -6.74 -11.52
C SER A 113 -43.56 -6.89 -10.30
N THR A 114 -43.52 -5.89 -9.42
CA THR A 114 -42.75 -5.95 -8.17
C THR A 114 -43.15 -7.12 -7.29
N ASP A 115 -44.44 -7.49 -7.30
CA ASP A 115 -44.97 -8.63 -6.56
C ASP A 115 -44.44 -9.97 -7.08
N ALA A 116 -44.20 -10.06 -8.39
CA ALA A 116 -43.61 -11.23 -9.06
C ALA A 116 -42.13 -11.40 -8.70
N ILE A 117 -41.40 -10.29 -8.67
CA ILE A 117 -39.97 -10.29 -8.34
C ILE A 117 -39.74 -10.66 -6.87
N ILE A 118 -40.67 -10.29 -5.98
CA ILE A 118 -40.61 -10.61 -4.55
C ILE A 118 -41.23 -11.99 -4.25
N GLY A 119 -41.92 -12.61 -5.22
CA GLY A 119 -42.58 -13.91 -5.07
C GLY A 119 -43.78 -13.87 -4.13
N VAL A 120 -44.41 -12.70 -3.97
CA VAL A 120 -45.63 -12.55 -3.18
C VAL A 120 -46.79 -12.99 -4.06
N ASN A 121 -46.90 -14.30 -4.26
CA ASN A 121 -48.03 -14.88 -4.95
C ASN A 121 -49.29 -14.46 -4.21
N ASN A 122 -50.27 -13.88 -4.94
CA ASN A 122 -51.50 -13.28 -4.42
C ASN A 122 -52.08 -14.07 -3.22
N LEU A 123 -51.64 -13.72 -2.00
CA LEU A 123 -52.25 -14.18 -0.77
C LEU A 123 -53.55 -13.40 -0.66
N VAL A 124 -54.58 -13.92 -1.31
CA VAL A 124 -55.90 -13.34 -1.15
C VAL A 124 -56.29 -13.57 0.31
N PRO A 125 -56.71 -12.54 1.06
CA PRO A 125 -56.91 -12.65 2.51
C PRO A 125 -57.92 -13.74 2.91
N GLU A 126 -58.75 -14.21 1.99
CA GLU A 126 -59.60 -15.40 2.15
C GLU A 126 -58.85 -16.70 2.47
N ASP A 127 -57.62 -16.90 1.97
CA ASP A 127 -56.84 -18.11 2.27
C ASP A 127 -56.30 -18.13 3.71
N ALA A 128 -56.07 -16.95 4.31
CA ALA A 128 -55.60 -16.85 5.70
C ALA A 128 -56.64 -17.31 6.73
N TYR A 129 -57.93 -17.22 6.41
CA TYR A 129 -59.01 -17.67 7.29
C TYR A 129 -59.15 -19.19 7.30
N SER A 130 -58.75 -19.88 6.23
CA SER A 130 -58.80 -21.35 6.16
C SER A 130 -57.87 -22.05 7.15
N TYR A 131 -56.81 -21.35 7.61
CA TYR A 131 -55.83 -21.86 8.57
C TYR A 131 -56.16 -21.55 10.04
N LEU A 132 -57.22 -20.77 10.30
CA LEU A 132 -57.67 -20.43 11.67
C LEU A 132 -58.86 -21.27 12.15
N GLU A 133 -59.46 -22.07 11.27
CA GLU A 133 -60.63 -22.92 11.58
C GLU A 133 -60.28 -24.41 11.84
N TYR A 134 -59.01 -24.72 12.11
CA TYR A 134 -58.56 -26.05 12.57
C TYR A 134 -57.79 -26.00 13.89
#